data_AF-A0A1V5XQ14-F1
#
_entry.id   AF-A0A1V5XQ14-F1
#
_cell.length_a   1.000
_cell.length_b   1.000
_cell.length_c   1.000
_cell.angle_alpha   90.00
_cell.angle_beta   90.00
_cell.angle_gamma   90.00
#
_symmetry.space_group_name_H-M   'P 1'
#
loop_
_entity.id
_entity.type
_entity.pdbx_description
1 polymer ?
#
loop_
_entity_poly.entity_id
_entity_poly.type
_entity_poly.pdbx_seq_one_letter_code
_entity_poly.pdbx_strand_id
1 'polypeptide(L)'
;MSWTWFIYSTRSMKETLALIDDANDVLDAWARARGPEGDEERIGTCGTIEPGGPIPTTTQMRGILSPRGHAADPIVERLRSCRSSIALDRIRGTGLEHPLQVSVVGYLLQRAGPSVVDWGDYQLVLGEQALAYVLQLPNHGPLDEQPPPSDHPSSPLQNPLQQRAIALLDALEQAHADVDRAIDFDRLARSFSDIQSRYIRFLLEEGAVDDASAARHLGISESVLDQQADALLIALHNLIDP
;
A
#
# COMPACT_ATOMS: atom_id res chain seq x y z
N MET A 1 -12.24 14.71 -9.49
CA MET A 1 -12.57 13.29 -9.78
C MET A 1 -11.32 12.48 -9.54
N SER A 2 -11.43 11.32 -8.92
CA SER A 2 -10.33 10.38 -8.73
C SER A 2 -10.45 9.23 -9.74
N TRP A 3 -9.32 8.69 -10.16
CA TRP A 3 -9.25 7.55 -11.08
C TRP A 3 -8.64 6.34 -10.37
N THR A 4 -9.02 5.17 -10.86
CA THR A 4 -8.45 3.89 -10.44
C THR A 4 -7.88 3.22 -11.66
N TRP A 5 -6.59 2.86 -11.60
CA TRP A 5 -5.92 2.10 -12.65
C TRP A 5 -5.67 0.67 -12.20
N PHE A 6 -5.61 -0.24 -13.15
CA PHE A 6 -5.32 -1.65 -12.86
C PHE A 6 -4.14 -2.15 -13.69
N ILE A 7 -3.26 -2.93 -13.05
CA ILE A 7 -2.23 -3.73 -13.72
C ILE A 7 -2.59 -5.20 -13.49
N TYR A 8 -3.15 -5.85 -14.49
CA TYR A 8 -3.41 -7.29 -14.47
C TYR A 8 -2.12 -8.03 -14.83
N SER A 9 -1.58 -8.84 -13.92
CA SER A 9 -0.27 -9.47 -14.05
C SER A 9 -0.37 -10.99 -14.17
N THR A 10 0.52 -11.61 -14.94
CA THR A 10 0.71 -13.08 -14.97
C THR A 10 1.33 -13.64 -13.69
N ARG A 11 1.87 -12.79 -12.81
CA ARG A 11 2.41 -13.18 -11.50
C ARG A 11 1.33 -13.77 -10.60
N SER A 12 1.74 -14.68 -9.73
CA SER A 12 0.89 -15.17 -8.65
C SER A 12 0.53 -14.04 -7.67
N MET A 13 -0.58 -14.20 -6.93
CA MET A 13 -0.97 -13.21 -5.92
C MET A 13 0.13 -12.95 -4.89
N LYS A 14 0.85 -14.01 -4.46
CA LYS A 14 1.97 -13.88 -3.52
C LYS A 14 3.10 -12.98 -4.07
N GLU A 15 3.48 -13.16 -5.33
CA GLU A 15 4.52 -12.34 -5.97
C GLU A 15 4.07 -10.91 -6.24
N THR A 16 2.76 -10.71 -6.40
CA THR A 16 2.15 -9.39 -6.58
C THR A 16 2.08 -8.63 -5.27
N LEU A 17 1.71 -9.30 -4.16
CA LEU A 17 1.78 -8.71 -2.82
C LEU A 17 3.19 -8.26 -2.49
N ALA A 18 4.18 -9.13 -2.68
CA ALA A 18 5.57 -8.77 -2.47
C ALA A 18 6.05 -7.58 -3.34
N LEU A 19 5.49 -7.41 -4.54
CA LEU A 19 5.79 -6.27 -5.40
C LEU A 19 5.10 -4.98 -4.91
N ILE A 20 3.89 -5.08 -4.36
CA ILE A 20 3.18 -3.94 -3.77
C ILE A 20 3.94 -3.45 -2.54
N ASP A 21 4.34 -4.36 -1.65
CA ASP A 21 5.12 -4.05 -0.44
C ASP A 21 6.44 -3.37 -0.83
N ASP A 22 7.17 -3.96 -1.77
CA ASP A 22 8.42 -3.40 -2.31
C ASP A 22 8.23 -2.01 -2.95
N ALA A 23 7.15 -1.79 -3.70
CA ALA A 23 6.87 -0.48 -4.28
C ALA A 23 6.53 0.58 -3.21
N ASN A 24 5.80 0.19 -2.16
CA ASN A 24 5.49 1.08 -1.03
C ASN A 24 6.76 1.40 -0.23
N ASP A 25 7.61 0.42 0.05
CA ASP A 25 8.89 0.61 0.75
C ASP A 25 9.80 1.59 0.00
N VAL A 26 9.89 1.43 -1.33
CA VAL A 26 10.68 2.31 -2.20
C VAL A 26 10.10 3.72 -2.25
N LEU A 27 8.77 3.86 -2.31
CA LEU A 27 8.10 5.16 -2.25
C LEU A 27 8.32 5.87 -0.91
N ASP A 28 8.27 5.14 0.19
CA ASP A 28 8.50 5.68 1.52
C ASP A 28 9.96 6.10 1.70
N ALA A 29 10.90 5.31 1.17
CA ALA A 29 12.31 5.71 1.14
C ALA A 29 12.53 6.99 0.33
N TRP A 30 11.90 7.10 -0.83
CA TRP A 30 11.94 8.30 -1.67
C TRP A 30 11.33 9.53 -0.97
N ALA A 31 10.20 9.36 -0.26
CA ALA A 31 9.52 10.45 0.43
C ALA A 31 10.35 10.94 1.61
N ARG A 32 10.86 10.01 2.43
CA ARG A 32 11.81 10.30 3.53
C ARG A 32 13.03 11.07 3.06
N ALA A 33 13.61 10.71 1.90
CA ALA A 33 14.77 11.39 1.35
C ALA A 33 14.50 12.86 0.98
N ARG A 34 13.23 13.25 0.77
CA ARG A 34 12.80 14.61 0.43
C ARG A 34 12.20 15.38 1.61
N GLY A 35 12.01 14.73 2.75
CA GLY A 35 11.42 15.33 3.95
C GLY A 35 9.92 15.61 3.78
N PRO A 36 9.36 16.59 4.53
CA PRO A 36 7.92 16.84 4.58
C PRO A 36 7.25 17.08 3.21
N GLU A 37 7.96 17.73 2.28
CA GLU A 37 7.46 17.96 0.92
C GLU A 37 7.29 16.65 0.14
N GLY A 38 8.17 15.66 0.37
CA GLY A 38 8.07 14.34 -0.24
C GLY A 38 6.86 13.55 0.25
N ASP A 39 6.53 13.64 1.54
CA ASP A 39 5.36 12.95 2.11
C ASP A 39 4.04 13.54 1.58
N GLU A 40 3.94 14.87 1.52
CA GLU A 40 2.78 15.54 0.92
C GLU A 40 2.62 15.18 -0.57
N GLU A 41 3.73 15.12 -1.32
CA GLU A 41 3.76 14.76 -2.73
C GLU A 41 3.36 13.29 -2.95
N ARG A 42 3.86 12.36 -2.10
CA ARG A 42 3.49 10.93 -2.12
C ARG A 42 1.98 10.76 -1.92
N ILE A 43 1.45 11.30 -0.82
CA ILE A 43 0.03 11.18 -0.43
C ILE A 43 -0.87 11.86 -1.45
N GLY A 44 -0.44 13.02 -1.96
CA GLY A 44 -1.25 13.84 -2.84
C GLY A 44 -1.35 13.31 -4.28
N THR A 45 -0.38 12.50 -4.72
CA THR A 45 -0.17 12.26 -6.15
C THR A 45 -0.26 10.79 -6.55
N CYS A 46 0.38 9.89 -5.80
CA CYS A 46 0.52 8.50 -6.22
C CYS A 46 -0.71 7.65 -5.93
N GLY A 47 -1.64 8.16 -5.14
CA GLY A 47 -2.77 7.37 -4.69
C GLY A 47 -2.32 6.24 -3.77
N THR A 48 -3.14 5.20 -3.68
CA THR A 48 -2.85 3.98 -2.91
C THR A 48 -2.53 2.82 -3.85
N ILE A 49 -1.41 2.14 -3.61
CA ILE A 49 -1.03 0.92 -4.32
C ILE A 49 -1.49 -0.27 -3.48
N GLU A 50 -2.43 -1.04 -4.01
CA GLU A 50 -3.05 -2.13 -3.26
C GLU A 50 -3.34 -3.34 -4.15
N PRO A 51 -3.62 -4.52 -3.55
CA PRO A 51 -4.09 -5.67 -4.30
C PRO A 51 -5.37 -5.31 -5.04
N GLY A 52 -5.37 -5.55 -6.35
CA GLY A 52 -6.51 -5.18 -7.18
C GLY A 52 -7.73 -6.08 -7.00
N GLY A 53 -8.84 -5.63 -7.56
CA GLY A 53 -10.08 -6.39 -7.67
C GLY A 53 -10.02 -7.54 -8.69
N PRO A 54 -11.15 -8.23 -8.92
CA PRO A 54 -11.20 -9.40 -9.80
C PRO A 54 -10.75 -9.07 -11.22
N ILE A 55 -9.96 -9.97 -11.81
CA ILE A 55 -9.53 -9.86 -13.20
C ILE A 55 -10.77 -10.00 -14.10
N PRO A 56 -11.01 -9.06 -15.03
CA PRO A 56 -12.15 -9.14 -15.92
C PRO A 56 -12.15 -10.43 -16.74
N THR A 57 -13.33 -11.01 -16.91
CA THR A 57 -13.48 -12.20 -17.74
C THR A 57 -13.27 -11.86 -19.21
N THR A 58 -12.78 -12.82 -19.98
CA THR A 58 -12.60 -12.65 -21.44
C THR A 58 -13.91 -12.28 -22.15
N THR A 59 -15.06 -12.74 -21.65
CA THR A 59 -16.39 -12.38 -22.16
C THR A 59 -16.69 -10.91 -21.92
N GLN A 60 -16.46 -10.40 -20.71
CA GLN A 60 -16.62 -8.97 -20.38
C GLN A 60 -15.72 -8.12 -21.30
N MET A 61 -14.45 -8.52 -21.45
CA MET A 61 -13.49 -7.79 -22.26
C MET A 61 -13.84 -7.79 -23.74
N ARG A 62 -14.29 -8.93 -24.30
CA ARG A 62 -14.73 -8.97 -25.70
C ARG A 62 -15.95 -8.09 -25.93
N GLY A 63 -16.88 -8.01 -24.98
CA GLY A 63 -18.02 -7.10 -25.08
C GLY A 63 -17.58 -5.63 -25.14
N ILE A 64 -16.60 -5.27 -24.32
CA ILE A 64 -16.07 -3.89 -24.22
C ILE A 64 -15.16 -3.53 -25.40
N LEU A 65 -14.35 -4.47 -25.87
CA LEU A 65 -13.36 -4.26 -26.94
C LEU A 65 -13.91 -4.54 -28.34
N SER A 66 -15.10 -5.12 -28.50
CA SER A 66 -15.71 -5.41 -29.82
C SER A 66 -15.74 -4.20 -30.77
N PRO A 67 -16.00 -2.95 -30.32
CA PRO A 67 -15.94 -1.78 -31.20
C PRO A 67 -14.53 -1.45 -31.73
N ARG A 68 -13.47 -2.01 -31.11
CA ARG A 68 -12.04 -1.73 -31.40
C ARG A 68 -11.37 -2.76 -32.33
N GLY A 69 -12.07 -3.81 -32.77
CA GLY A 69 -11.58 -4.76 -33.79
C GLY A 69 -10.41 -5.68 -33.37
N HIS A 70 -9.58 -6.10 -34.34
CA HIS A 70 -8.47 -7.08 -34.17
C HIS A 70 -7.37 -6.68 -33.17
N ALA A 71 -7.30 -5.41 -32.77
CA ALA A 71 -6.36 -4.96 -31.73
C ALA A 71 -6.68 -5.57 -30.34
N ALA A 72 -7.88 -6.14 -30.16
CA ALA A 72 -8.32 -6.74 -28.91
C ALA A 72 -7.73 -8.13 -28.64
N ASP A 73 -7.35 -8.90 -29.66
CA ASP A 73 -6.97 -10.31 -29.49
C ASP A 73 -5.71 -10.51 -28.63
N PRO A 74 -4.61 -9.75 -28.82
CA PRO A 74 -3.44 -9.87 -27.96
C PRO A 74 -3.72 -9.50 -26.49
N ILE A 75 -4.58 -8.50 -26.26
CA ILE A 75 -4.98 -8.07 -24.92
C ILE A 75 -5.78 -9.17 -24.23
N VAL A 76 -6.80 -9.71 -24.91
CA VAL A 76 -7.64 -10.79 -24.37
C VAL A 76 -6.79 -12.03 -24.07
N GLU A 77 -5.84 -12.37 -24.93
CA GLU A 77 -4.95 -13.51 -24.71
C GLU A 77 -4.01 -13.29 -23.52
N ARG A 78 -3.42 -12.09 -23.39
CA ARG A 78 -2.60 -11.76 -22.22
C ARG A 78 -3.43 -11.81 -20.94
N LEU A 79 -4.65 -11.28 -20.96
CA LEU A 79 -5.52 -11.25 -19.78
C LEU A 79 -5.88 -12.66 -19.28
N ARG A 80 -6.06 -13.64 -20.18
CA ARG A 80 -6.27 -15.06 -19.80
C ARG A 80 -5.15 -15.63 -18.96
N SER A 81 -3.93 -15.14 -19.16
CA SER A 81 -2.74 -15.59 -18.45
C SER A 81 -2.53 -14.85 -17.13
N CYS A 82 -3.27 -13.76 -16.89
CA CYS A 82 -3.17 -12.98 -15.67
C CYS A 82 -3.78 -13.74 -14.49
N ARG A 83 -3.12 -13.68 -13.33
CA ARG A 83 -3.48 -14.42 -12.11
C ARG A 83 -3.65 -13.51 -10.90
N SER A 84 -3.22 -12.26 -11.01
CA SER A 84 -3.36 -11.24 -9.98
C SER A 84 -3.56 -9.86 -10.62
N SER A 85 -3.88 -8.88 -9.79
CA SER A 85 -4.06 -7.49 -10.19
C SER A 85 -3.45 -6.58 -9.13
N ILE A 86 -2.97 -5.42 -9.57
CA ILE A 86 -2.58 -4.30 -8.71
C ILE A 86 -3.54 -3.17 -9.03
N ALA A 87 -4.13 -2.56 -8.01
CA ALA A 87 -4.89 -1.32 -8.14
C ALA A 87 -4.01 -0.14 -7.73
N LEU A 88 -4.06 0.92 -8.53
CA LEU A 88 -3.60 2.23 -8.14
C LEU A 88 -4.86 3.10 -7.99
N ASP A 89 -5.32 3.25 -6.75
CA ASP A 89 -6.58 3.95 -6.44
C ASP A 89 -6.34 5.41 -6.04
N ARG A 90 -7.38 6.23 -6.15
CA ARG A 90 -7.39 7.65 -5.75
C ARG A 90 -6.39 8.53 -6.50
N ILE A 91 -6.05 8.16 -7.73
CA ILE A 91 -5.20 8.95 -8.60
C ILE A 91 -5.89 10.30 -8.90
N ARG A 92 -5.18 11.40 -8.67
CA ARG A 92 -5.65 12.74 -9.04
C ARG A 92 -5.43 12.99 -10.53
N GLY A 93 -6.37 13.70 -11.15
CA GLY A 93 -6.28 14.04 -12.57
C GLY A 93 -6.61 12.86 -13.47
N THR A 94 -6.55 13.06 -14.79
CA THR A 94 -6.99 12.05 -15.77
C THR A 94 -5.86 11.18 -16.30
N GLY A 95 -4.63 11.36 -15.81
CA GLY A 95 -3.47 10.73 -16.42
C GLY A 95 -2.18 10.79 -15.60
N LEU A 96 -1.10 10.40 -16.27
CA LEU A 96 0.30 10.42 -15.81
C LEU A 96 0.86 11.85 -15.86
N GLU A 97 0.22 12.76 -15.14
CA GLU A 97 0.53 14.20 -15.18
C GLU A 97 1.71 14.55 -14.28
N HIS A 98 2.01 13.70 -13.29
CA HIS A 98 3.01 13.98 -12.28
C HIS A 98 4.24 13.07 -12.38
N PRO A 99 5.47 13.61 -12.33
CA PRO A 99 6.71 12.82 -12.49
C PRO A 99 6.86 11.65 -11.51
N LEU A 100 6.44 11.83 -10.25
CA LEU A 100 6.45 10.73 -9.26
C LEU A 100 5.52 9.58 -9.65
N GLN A 101 4.30 9.91 -10.06
CA GLN A 101 3.32 8.93 -10.50
C GLN A 101 3.83 8.15 -11.72
N VAL A 102 4.48 8.86 -12.67
CA VAL A 102 5.15 8.24 -13.82
C VAL A 102 6.24 7.27 -13.35
N SER A 103 7.10 7.68 -12.40
CA SER A 103 8.14 6.82 -11.84
C SER A 103 7.57 5.57 -11.16
N VAL A 104 6.51 5.71 -10.36
CA VAL A 104 5.84 4.58 -9.67
C VAL A 104 5.25 3.58 -10.65
N VAL A 105 4.52 4.08 -11.65
CA VAL A 105 3.93 3.22 -12.67
C VAL A 105 5.01 2.54 -13.49
N GLY A 106 6.09 3.26 -13.83
CA GLY A 106 7.26 2.68 -14.49
C GLY A 106 7.88 1.56 -13.66
N TYR A 107 8.06 1.78 -12.36
CA TYR A 107 8.59 0.80 -11.42
C TYR A 107 7.74 -0.48 -11.38
N LEU A 108 6.43 -0.33 -11.21
CA LEU A 108 5.49 -1.44 -11.17
C LEU A 108 5.46 -2.21 -12.49
N LEU A 109 5.39 -1.53 -13.64
CA LEU A 109 5.31 -2.19 -14.95
C LEU A 109 6.57 -2.95 -15.32
N GLN A 110 7.76 -2.44 -14.96
CA GLN A 110 9.02 -3.16 -15.18
C GLN A 110 9.06 -4.49 -14.41
N ARG A 111 8.45 -4.53 -13.23
CA ARG A 111 8.53 -5.67 -12.31
C ARG A 111 7.31 -6.59 -12.40
N ALA A 112 6.14 -6.10 -12.78
CA ALA A 112 4.91 -6.88 -12.89
C ALA A 112 4.99 -8.03 -13.92
N GLY A 113 5.99 -8.00 -14.81
CA GLY A 113 6.13 -8.98 -15.89
C GLY A 113 5.07 -8.77 -16.99
N PRO A 114 4.81 -9.80 -17.82
CA PRO A 114 3.75 -9.74 -18.82
C PRO A 114 2.42 -9.37 -18.17
N SER A 115 1.82 -8.28 -18.63
CA SER A 115 0.63 -7.70 -18.00
C SER A 115 -0.31 -7.03 -19.02
N VAL A 116 -1.51 -6.69 -18.57
CA VAL A 116 -2.45 -5.78 -19.24
C VAL A 116 -2.70 -4.62 -18.28
N VAL A 117 -2.67 -3.39 -18.79
CA VAL A 117 -2.95 -2.18 -18.02
C VAL A 117 -4.31 -1.63 -18.41
N ASP A 118 -5.12 -1.27 -17.43
CA ASP A 118 -6.34 -0.48 -17.58
C ASP A 118 -6.11 0.91 -16.97
N TRP A 119 -6.09 1.94 -17.81
CA TRP A 119 -5.97 3.34 -17.36
C TRP A 119 -7.30 3.95 -16.88
N GLY A 120 -8.33 3.12 -16.68
CA GLY A 120 -9.69 3.55 -16.40
C GLY A 120 -10.53 3.60 -17.68
N ASP A 121 -11.85 3.53 -17.51
CA ASP A 121 -12.83 3.45 -18.61
C ASP A 121 -12.51 2.34 -19.64
N TYR A 122 -11.90 1.25 -19.19
CA TYR A 122 -11.46 0.13 -20.02
C TYR A 122 -10.53 0.53 -21.17
N GLN A 123 -9.64 1.49 -20.90
CA GLN A 123 -8.55 1.84 -21.80
C GLN A 123 -7.41 0.84 -21.64
N LEU A 124 -7.64 -0.36 -22.17
CA LEU A 124 -6.75 -1.49 -22.04
C LEU A 124 -5.60 -1.44 -23.04
N VAL A 125 -4.38 -1.66 -22.55
CA VAL A 125 -3.16 -1.79 -23.36
C VAL A 125 -2.29 -2.93 -22.81
N LEU A 126 -1.38 -3.45 -23.63
CA LEU A 126 -0.39 -4.41 -23.15
C LEU A 126 0.62 -3.71 -22.22
N GLY A 127 1.07 -4.41 -21.18
CA GLY A 127 2.02 -3.88 -20.19
C GLY A 127 3.31 -3.36 -20.81
N GLU A 128 3.83 -4.04 -21.83
CA GLU A 128 5.00 -3.61 -22.59
C GLU A 128 4.78 -2.30 -23.36
N GLN A 129 3.56 -2.08 -23.89
CA GLN A 129 3.21 -0.85 -24.59
C GLN A 129 3.02 0.29 -23.59
N ALA A 130 2.37 0.01 -22.46
CA ALA A 130 2.24 0.95 -21.35
C ALA A 130 3.61 1.37 -20.82
N LEU A 131 4.52 0.42 -20.59
CA LEU A 131 5.87 0.72 -20.12
C LEU A 131 6.65 1.56 -21.13
N ALA A 132 6.60 1.21 -22.42
CA ALA A 132 7.25 1.97 -23.47
C ALA A 132 6.72 3.42 -23.56
N TYR A 133 5.43 3.64 -23.29
CA TYR A 133 4.82 4.96 -23.22
C TYR A 133 5.26 5.72 -21.96
N VAL A 134 5.17 5.10 -20.78
CA VAL A 134 5.54 5.69 -19.48
C VAL A 134 6.99 6.15 -19.46
N LEU A 135 7.92 5.38 -20.05
CA LEU A 135 9.34 5.73 -20.12
C LEU A 135 9.65 6.96 -20.99
N GLN A 136 8.70 7.43 -21.80
CA GLN A 136 8.85 8.63 -22.62
C GLN A 136 8.39 9.91 -21.88
N LEU A 137 7.72 9.75 -20.74
CA LEU A 137 7.18 10.87 -19.97
C LEU A 137 8.22 11.39 -18.96
N PRO A 138 8.14 12.70 -18.58
CA PRO A 138 8.93 13.24 -17.48
C PRO A 138 8.71 12.43 -16.20
N ASN A 139 9.79 12.00 -15.56
CA ASN A 139 9.75 11.19 -14.34
C ASN A 139 10.82 11.66 -13.34
N HIS A 140 10.79 11.15 -12.11
CA HIS A 140 11.80 11.46 -11.09
C HIS A 140 13.08 10.63 -11.20
N GLY A 141 13.27 9.91 -12.30
CA GLY A 141 14.31 8.91 -12.45
C GLY A 141 13.95 7.58 -11.75
N PRO A 142 14.91 6.65 -11.73
CA PRO A 142 14.80 5.37 -11.02
C PRO A 142 14.55 5.60 -9.52
N LEU A 143 13.48 5.01 -9.00
CA LEU A 143 13.13 5.10 -7.58
C LEU A 143 14.11 4.32 -6.69
N ASP A 144 14.78 3.32 -7.27
CA ASP A 144 15.72 2.38 -6.64
C ASP A 144 17.18 2.86 -6.63
N GLU A 145 17.54 3.92 -7.37
CA GLU A 145 18.91 4.44 -7.45
C GLU A 145 19.16 5.68 -6.57
N GLN A 146 18.19 6.11 -5.76
CA GLN A 146 18.48 7.19 -4.81
C GLN A 146 19.53 6.72 -3.80
N PRO A 147 20.62 7.49 -3.58
CA PRO A 147 21.61 7.13 -2.59
C PRO A 147 20.87 6.96 -1.25
N PRO A 148 21.21 5.93 -0.46
CA PRO A 148 20.56 5.75 0.83
C PRO A 148 20.69 7.09 1.59
N PRO A 149 19.59 7.73 2.00
CA PRO A 149 19.70 8.82 2.95
C PRO A 149 20.46 8.26 4.15
N SER A 150 21.57 8.92 4.44
CA SER A 150 22.46 8.62 5.55
C SER A 150 21.66 8.71 6.85
N ASP A 151 21.82 7.70 7.70
CA ASP A 151 21.32 7.62 9.08
C ASP A 151 19.80 7.64 9.28
N HIS A 152 19.07 6.68 8.71
CA HIS A 152 18.05 5.98 9.49
C HIS A 152 18.01 4.49 9.11
N PRO A 153 17.96 3.58 10.10
CA PRO A 153 18.21 2.16 9.89
C PRO A 153 17.07 1.50 9.11
N SER A 154 17.44 0.84 8.02
CA SER A 154 16.65 -0.18 7.32
C SER A 154 16.07 -1.21 8.30
N SER A 155 14.88 -1.74 8.00
CA SER A 155 14.17 -2.90 8.59
C SER A 155 14.62 -3.38 9.99
N PRO A 156 13.70 -3.49 10.96
CA PRO A 156 14.03 -3.50 12.38
C PRO A 156 15.03 -4.62 12.72
N LEU A 157 16.29 -4.23 12.90
CA LEU A 157 17.00 -4.65 14.10
C LEU A 157 16.11 -4.20 15.24
N GLN A 158 15.25 -5.13 15.69
CA GLN A 158 14.26 -4.98 16.76
C GLN A 158 14.82 -4.02 17.80
N ASN A 159 14.46 -2.74 17.71
CA ASN A 159 14.79 -1.81 18.78
C ASN A 159 14.01 -2.36 19.96
N PRO A 160 14.67 -2.86 21.02
CA PRO A 160 13.97 -3.48 22.13
C PRO A 160 12.92 -2.53 22.74
N LEU A 161 13.11 -1.22 22.56
CA LEU A 161 12.20 -0.17 23.02
C LEU A 161 10.92 -0.02 22.17
N GLN A 162 10.87 -0.57 20.95
CA GLN A 162 9.73 -0.47 20.02
C GLN A 162 8.96 -1.79 19.86
N GLN A 163 9.42 -2.88 20.49
CA GLN A 163 8.84 -4.22 20.33
C GLN A 163 7.34 -4.26 20.67
N ARG A 164 6.92 -3.52 21.70
CA ARG A 164 5.52 -3.47 22.12
C ARG A 164 4.62 -2.74 21.11
N ALA A 165 5.09 -1.61 20.57
CA ALA A 165 4.35 -0.89 19.53
C ALA A 165 4.19 -1.73 18.25
N ILE A 166 5.23 -2.46 17.86
CA ILE A 166 5.17 -3.40 16.73
C ILE A 166 4.13 -4.49 17.01
N ALA A 167 4.21 -5.16 18.17
CA ALA A 167 3.28 -6.22 18.53
C ALA A 167 1.82 -5.75 18.58
N LEU A 168 1.58 -4.49 19.01
CA LEU A 168 0.26 -3.88 18.99
C LEU A 168 -0.27 -3.66 17.58
N LEU A 169 0.55 -3.13 16.68
CA LEU A 169 0.17 -2.90 15.28
C LEU A 169 -0.12 -4.22 14.56
N ASP A 170 0.73 -5.24 14.73
CA ASP A 170 0.52 -6.58 14.18
C ASP A 170 -0.79 -7.20 14.69
N ALA A 171 -1.09 -7.03 15.98
CA ALA A 171 -2.31 -7.54 16.58
C ALA A 171 -3.56 -6.82 16.04
N LEU A 172 -3.49 -5.50 15.83
CA LEU A 172 -4.58 -4.73 15.22
C LEU A 172 -4.83 -5.15 13.77
N GLU A 173 -3.78 -5.37 12.99
CA GLU A 173 -3.89 -5.86 11.61
C GLU A 173 -4.54 -7.24 11.56
N GLN A 174 -4.09 -8.17 12.41
CA GLN A 174 -4.67 -9.52 12.50
C GLN A 174 -6.13 -9.51 12.95
N ALA A 175 -6.52 -8.63 13.86
CA ALA A 175 -7.91 -8.50 14.30
C ALA A 175 -8.83 -7.97 13.18
N HIS A 176 -8.31 -7.13 12.27
CA HIS A 176 -9.05 -6.61 11.13
C HIS A 176 -9.07 -7.54 9.91
N ALA A 177 -8.08 -8.41 9.76
CA ALA A 177 -7.98 -9.33 8.61
C ALA A 177 -9.06 -10.44 8.61
N ASP A 178 -9.68 -10.73 9.76
CA ASP A 178 -10.73 -11.75 9.90
C ASP A 178 -12.08 -11.08 10.23
N VAL A 179 -13.09 -11.33 9.38
CA VAL A 179 -14.43 -10.70 9.46
C VAL A 179 -15.13 -11.01 10.78
N ASP A 180 -14.98 -12.22 11.31
CA ASP A 180 -15.62 -12.61 12.57
C ASP A 180 -14.93 -11.90 13.76
N ARG A 181 -13.60 -11.73 13.67
CA ARG A 181 -12.81 -11.02 14.69
C ARG A 181 -13.00 -9.51 14.64
N ALA A 182 -13.33 -8.93 13.48
CA ALA A 182 -13.62 -7.50 13.37
C ALA A 182 -14.83 -7.08 14.20
N ILE A 183 -15.86 -7.93 14.31
CA ILE A 183 -17.05 -7.67 15.16
C ILE A 183 -16.68 -7.70 16.64
N ASP A 184 -15.88 -8.67 17.05
CA ASP A 184 -15.41 -8.78 18.43
C ASP A 184 -14.38 -7.70 18.78
N PHE A 185 -13.57 -7.27 17.81
CA PHE A 185 -12.70 -6.10 17.90
C PHE A 185 -13.49 -4.83 18.13
N ASP A 186 -14.56 -4.57 17.36
CA ASP A 186 -15.42 -3.40 17.56
C ASP A 186 -16.04 -3.37 18.96
N ARG A 187 -16.39 -4.54 19.51
CA ARG A 187 -16.88 -4.67 20.89
C ARG A 187 -15.77 -4.39 21.89
N LEU A 188 -14.58 -4.92 21.65
CA LEU A 188 -13.40 -4.72 22.49
C LEU A 188 -12.95 -3.24 22.48
N ALA A 189 -12.94 -2.59 21.32
CA ALA A 189 -12.53 -1.21 21.13
C ALA A 189 -13.41 -0.22 21.92
N ARG A 190 -14.69 -0.53 22.11
CA ARG A 190 -15.60 0.25 22.97
C ARG A 190 -15.27 0.15 24.45
N SER A 191 -14.50 -0.84 24.86
CA SER A 191 -14.07 -1.03 26.26
C SER A 191 -12.72 -0.38 26.56
N PHE A 192 -12.02 0.12 25.54
CA PHE A 192 -10.73 0.79 25.73
C PHE A 192 -10.87 2.10 26.48
N SER A 193 -9.87 2.39 27.32
CA SER A 193 -9.75 3.68 27.97
C SER A 193 -9.42 4.78 26.95
N ASP A 194 -9.68 6.04 27.29
CA ASP A 194 -9.31 7.19 26.43
C ASP A 194 -7.81 7.18 26.08
N ILE A 195 -6.96 6.77 27.01
CA ILE A 195 -5.51 6.68 26.80
C ILE A 195 -5.18 5.57 25.80
N GLN A 196 -5.82 4.41 25.91
CA GLN A 196 -5.63 3.30 24.98
C GLN A 196 -6.07 3.68 23.56
N SER A 197 -7.25 4.29 23.42
CA SER A 197 -7.75 4.74 22.11
C SER A 197 -6.83 5.79 21.48
N ARG A 198 -6.34 6.76 22.28
CA ARG A 198 -5.40 7.79 21.81
C ARG A 198 -4.05 7.20 21.43
N TYR A 199 -3.57 6.20 22.17
CA TYR A 199 -2.31 5.51 21.87
C TYR A 199 -2.42 4.65 20.61
N ILE A 200 -3.50 3.88 20.42
CA ILE A 200 -3.75 3.13 19.18
C ILE A 200 -3.77 4.08 17.99
N ARG A 201 -4.53 5.18 18.08
CA ARG A 201 -4.59 6.17 17.01
C ARG A 201 -3.20 6.73 16.69
N PHE A 202 -2.45 7.09 17.73
CA PHE A 202 -1.08 7.58 17.56
C PHE A 202 -0.18 6.55 16.84
N LEU A 203 -0.25 5.27 17.19
CA LEU A 203 0.52 4.22 16.51
C LEU A 203 0.06 4.00 15.06
N LEU A 204 -1.23 4.13 14.77
CA LEU A 204 -1.75 4.03 13.39
C LEU A 204 -1.32 5.22 12.52
N GLU A 205 -1.12 6.39 13.12
CA GLU A 205 -0.69 7.62 12.44
C GLU A 205 0.83 7.67 12.25
N GLU A 206 1.61 7.33 13.28
CA GLU A 206 3.06 7.53 13.34
C GLU A 206 3.87 6.23 13.17
N GLY A 207 3.21 5.07 13.15
CA GLY A 207 3.86 3.76 13.11
C GLY A 207 4.45 3.32 14.46
N ALA A 208 5.39 2.37 14.40
CA ALA A 208 6.03 1.81 15.59
C ALA A 208 7.01 2.81 16.25
N VAL A 209 6.61 3.39 17.38
CA VAL A 209 7.38 4.36 18.17
C VAL A 209 7.62 3.81 19.57
N ASP A 210 8.71 4.21 20.23
CA ASP A 210 8.96 3.80 21.62
C ASP A 210 8.00 4.50 22.60
N ASP A 211 7.70 3.85 23.71
CA ASP A 211 6.68 4.32 24.64
C ASP A 211 7.06 5.62 25.35
N ALA A 212 8.35 5.92 25.53
CA ALA A 212 8.77 7.18 26.11
C ALA A 212 8.46 8.35 25.15
N SER A 213 8.67 8.16 23.85
CA SER A 213 8.31 9.12 22.81
C SER A 213 6.79 9.26 22.66
N ALA A 214 6.06 8.14 22.66
CA ALA A 214 4.60 8.17 22.61
C ALA A 214 3.98 8.85 23.84
N ALA A 215 4.49 8.59 25.05
CA ALA A 215 3.99 9.20 26.28
C ALA A 215 4.20 10.73 26.28
N ARG A 216 5.37 11.18 25.82
CA ARG A 216 5.66 12.61 25.64
C ARG A 216 4.69 13.27 24.65
N HIS A 217 4.42 12.61 23.52
CA HIS A 217 3.47 13.13 22.52
C HIS A 217 2.05 13.20 23.07
N LEU A 218 1.62 12.18 23.80
CA LEU A 218 0.27 12.10 24.38
C LEU A 218 0.10 12.99 25.62
N GLY A 219 1.17 13.58 26.14
CA GLY A 219 1.15 14.44 27.32
C GLY A 219 0.85 13.68 28.61
N ILE A 220 1.27 12.41 28.69
CA ILE A 220 1.06 11.52 29.84
C ILE A 220 2.40 10.99 30.36
N SER A 221 2.42 10.43 31.57
CA SER A 221 3.64 9.83 32.10
C SER A 221 3.91 8.47 31.43
N GLU A 222 5.19 8.15 31.23
CA GLU A 222 5.63 6.87 30.64
C GLU A 222 5.06 5.67 31.40
N SER A 223 5.06 5.73 32.73
CA SER A 223 4.50 4.68 33.60
C SER A 223 3.01 4.42 33.38
N VAL A 224 2.24 5.46 33.04
CA VAL A 224 0.81 5.33 32.75
C VAL A 224 0.62 4.73 31.37
N LEU A 225 1.40 5.18 30.38
CA LEU A 225 1.32 4.61 29.04
C LEU A 225 1.73 3.13 29.04
N ASP A 226 2.81 2.78 29.73
CA ASP A 226 3.33 1.41 29.88
C ASP A 226 2.24 0.44 30.37
N GLN A 227 1.54 0.80 31.44
CA GLN A 227 0.43 0.00 31.99
C GLN A 227 -0.74 -0.13 31.02
N GLN A 228 -1.07 0.95 30.29
CA GLN A 228 -2.18 0.95 29.34
C GLN A 228 -1.84 0.15 28.07
N ALA A 229 -0.59 0.22 27.60
CA ALA A 229 -0.07 -0.51 26.46
C ALA A 229 -0.03 -2.02 26.74
N ASP A 230 0.41 -2.44 27.93
CA ASP A 230 0.39 -3.85 28.32
C ASP A 230 -1.03 -4.40 28.41
N ALA A 231 -1.94 -3.67 29.06
CA ALA A 231 -3.34 -4.06 29.15
C ALA A 231 -4.00 -4.17 27.76
N LEU A 232 -3.63 -3.26 26.85
CA LEU A 232 -4.10 -3.26 25.48
C LEU A 232 -3.57 -4.49 24.72
N LEU A 233 -2.28 -4.79 24.83
CA LEU A 233 -1.66 -5.92 24.14
C LEU A 233 -2.26 -7.26 24.60
N ILE A 234 -2.49 -7.43 25.91
CA ILE A 234 -3.17 -8.62 26.45
C ILE A 234 -4.58 -8.74 25.89
N ALA A 235 -5.33 -7.64 25.86
CA ALA A 235 -6.70 -7.62 25.35
C ALA A 235 -6.77 -8.01 23.87
N LEU A 236 -5.85 -7.50 23.04
CA LEU A 236 -5.76 -7.84 21.62
C LEU A 236 -5.28 -9.28 21.41
N HIS A 237 -4.36 -9.77 22.23
CA HIS A 237 -3.89 -11.15 22.11
C HIS A 237 -4.98 -12.17 22.42
N ASN A 238 -5.76 -11.94 23.49
CA ASN A 238 -6.91 -12.78 23.85
C ASN A 238 -8.02 -12.77 22.78
N LEU A 239 -8.06 -11.75 21.92
CA LEU A 239 -8.98 -11.70 20.78
C LEU A 239 -8.49 -12.58 19.62
N ILE A 240 -7.17 -12.66 19.43
CA ILE A 240 -6.53 -13.36 18.30
C ILE A 240 -6.38 -14.87 18.58
N ASP A 241 -6.04 -15.23 19.83
CA ASP A 241 -5.83 -16.59 20.32
C ASP A 241 -6.61 -16.82 21.63
N PRO A 242 -7.95 -16.99 21.56
CA PRO A 242 -8.85 -17.06 22.71
C PRO A 242 -8.81 -18.36 23.52
#